data_AF-A0A6J0SE55-F1
#
_entry.id   AF-A0A6J0SE55-F1
#
_cell.length_a   1.000
_cell.length_b   1.000
_cell.length_c   1.000
_cell.angle_alpha   90.00
_cell.angle_beta   90.00
_cell.angle_gamma   90.00
#
_symmetry.space_group_name_H-M   'P 1'
#
loop_
_entity.id
_entity.type
_entity.pdbx_description
1 polymer ?
#
loop_
_entity_poly.entity_id
_entity_poly.type
_entity_poly.pdbx_seq_one_letter_code
_entity_poly.pdbx_strand_id
1 'polypeptide(L)'
;SRTACPMRLKTPEDVEEYLRVKSSPYHSAVVLGLFDLSMKEAKEAFIEAARVLNGDVMMGIYCEEDATILSQNYNLPLPGLVLVKSETQKRHHISLSEYSPGHIIESIRRGLLDVFPEITVGNLPAYFQRAKPLLMLYSDGPLGERVAGEMRRVAEGEHREDFVACWLNLKNTPVGWGILKTYFGSPLPPLPLLLWINLHSGGEVFVFPSDRSLSEPDILAWVKKLESGQEALGATLSGEEWRPRLPAYDFLRKMAPTLPEFTIYSGGSIRSHREELEVSGGNQARAPTKKEPTEGGATEAEAEKEPPRGGDLRGTAPRLGAREKQTKRHVEL
;
A
#
# COMPACT_ATOMS: atom_id res chain seq x y z
N SER A 1 10.69 -16.00 22.87
CA SER A 1 10.28 -15.13 23.98
C SER A 1 9.51 -13.94 23.42
N ARG A 2 8.53 -13.39 24.14
CA ARG A 2 7.77 -12.20 23.70
C ARG A 2 8.36 -10.99 24.42
N THR A 3 9.16 -10.19 23.72
CA THR A 3 9.68 -8.92 24.24
C THR A 3 8.53 -7.97 24.56
N ALA A 4 8.70 -7.14 25.59
CA ALA A 4 7.74 -6.09 25.90
C ALA A 4 7.79 -5.01 24.81
N CYS A 5 6.62 -4.57 24.33
CA CYS A 5 6.49 -3.44 23.43
C CYS A 5 5.60 -2.35 24.08
N PRO A 6 6.10 -1.12 24.28
CA PRO A 6 7.48 -0.70 24.03
C PRO A 6 8.46 -1.31 25.06
N MET A 7 9.72 -1.46 24.66
CA MET A 7 10.80 -1.88 25.54
C MET A 7 11.11 -0.77 26.55
N ARG A 8 11.08 -1.07 27.85
CA ARG A 8 11.41 -0.09 28.90
C ARG A 8 12.92 -0.03 29.10
N LEU A 9 13.50 1.15 28.94
CA LEU A 9 14.92 1.44 29.13
C LEU A 9 15.07 2.23 30.45
N LYS A 10 16.14 2.00 31.21
CA LYS A 10 16.32 2.49 32.58
C LYS A 10 17.51 3.42 32.79
N THR A 11 18.44 3.47 31.83
CA THR A 11 19.62 4.34 31.89
C THR A 11 19.82 5.09 30.56
N PRO A 12 20.52 6.25 30.57
CA PRO A 12 20.94 6.91 29.33
C PRO A 12 21.85 6.02 28.47
N GLU A 13 22.61 5.12 29.08
CA GLU A 13 23.43 4.11 28.40
C GLU A 13 22.57 3.08 27.67
N ASP A 14 21.51 2.55 28.30
CA ASP A 14 20.52 1.66 27.66
C ASP A 14 19.94 2.34 26.41
N VAL A 15 19.66 3.64 26.49
CA VAL A 15 19.13 4.45 25.37
C VAL A 15 20.12 4.56 24.22
N GLU A 16 21.38 4.91 24.49
CA GLU A 16 22.37 5.00 23.42
C GLU A 16 22.75 3.65 22.82
N GLU A 17 22.70 2.55 23.57
CA GLU A 17 22.80 1.20 22.99
C GLU A 17 21.56 0.87 22.13
N TYR A 18 20.36 1.10 22.65
CA TYR A 18 19.09 0.85 21.97
C TYR A 18 18.99 1.59 20.62
N LEU A 19 19.38 2.87 20.59
CA LEU A 19 19.41 3.69 19.37
C LEU A 19 20.50 3.30 18.37
N ARG A 20 21.46 2.43 18.75
CA ARG A 20 22.52 1.88 17.88
C ARG A 20 22.21 0.47 17.37
N VAL A 21 21.09 -0.12 17.79
CA VAL A 21 20.68 -1.46 17.33
C VAL A 21 20.50 -1.45 15.80
N LYS A 22 21.32 -2.24 15.12
CA LYS A 22 21.21 -2.45 13.67
C LYS A 22 19.93 -3.24 13.37
N SER A 23 19.26 -2.89 12.28
CA SER A 23 18.03 -3.55 11.84
C SER A 23 18.22 -5.07 11.72
N SER A 24 17.25 -5.81 12.24
CA SER A 24 16.96 -7.14 11.71
C SER A 24 16.26 -6.98 10.35
N PRO A 25 16.22 -8.00 9.48
CA PRO A 25 15.42 -7.96 8.25
C PRO A 25 13.89 -7.87 8.50
N TYR A 26 13.46 -7.76 9.75
CA TYR A 26 12.06 -7.63 10.16
C TYR A 26 11.71 -6.25 10.76
N HIS A 27 12.69 -5.39 11.07
CA HIS A 27 12.47 -4.05 11.62
C HIS A 27 13.35 -3.03 10.89
N SER A 28 12.74 -2.18 10.06
CA SER A 28 13.48 -1.19 9.24
C SER A 28 13.94 0.05 10.02
N ALA A 29 13.37 0.27 11.20
CA ALA A 29 13.69 1.41 12.06
C ALA A 29 13.46 1.12 13.55
N VAL A 30 14.09 1.96 14.36
CA VAL A 30 13.99 2.02 15.82
C VAL A 30 13.30 3.32 16.22
N VAL A 31 12.39 3.28 17.18
CA VAL A 31 11.67 4.44 17.72
C VAL A 31 11.77 4.46 19.24
N LEU A 32 12.27 5.55 19.79
CA LEU A 32 12.32 5.80 21.23
C LEU A 32 11.36 6.94 21.58
N GLY A 33 10.46 6.71 22.54
CA GLY A 33 9.68 7.77 23.16
C GLY A 33 10.30 8.25 24.47
N LEU A 34 10.48 9.56 24.61
CA LEU A 34 10.99 10.24 25.80
C LEU A 34 9.84 10.99 26.49
N PHE A 35 9.66 10.77 27.80
CA PHE A 35 8.55 11.33 28.57
C PHE A 35 8.96 11.63 30.01
N ASP A 36 8.42 12.69 30.61
CA ASP A 36 8.52 12.90 32.06
C ASP A 36 7.61 11.95 32.84
N LEU A 37 7.95 11.69 34.10
CA LEU A 37 7.15 10.90 35.05
C LEU A 37 5.70 11.42 35.18
N SER A 38 5.46 12.72 35.03
CA SER A 38 4.15 13.38 35.06
C SER A 38 3.25 13.07 33.86
N MET A 39 3.81 12.81 32.66
CA MET A 39 3.11 12.79 31.37
C MET A 39 2.30 11.50 31.10
N LYS A 40 1.40 11.12 32.00
CA LYS A 40 0.68 9.82 31.97
C LYS A 40 -0.05 9.56 30.64
N GLU A 41 -0.87 10.51 30.19
CA GLU A 41 -1.70 10.37 28.99
C GLU A 41 -0.85 10.12 27.73
N ALA A 42 0.19 10.94 27.52
CA ALA A 42 1.11 10.78 26.39
C ALA A 42 1.84 9.42 26.40
N LYS A 43 2.21 8.91 27.59
CA LYS A 43 2.83 7.59 27.74
C LYS A 43 1.86 6.45 27.46
N GLU A 44 0.62 6.55 27.95
CA GLU A 44 -0.41 5.53 27.73
C GLU A 44 -0.78 5.46 26.23
N ALA A 45 -0.94 6.60 25.57
CA ALA A 45 -1.17 6.69 24.13
C ALA A 45 0.02 6.15 23.30
N PHE A 46 1.26 6.43 23.72
CA PHE A 46 2.45 5.85 23.08
C PHE A 46 2.57 4.34 23.29
N ILE A 47 2.24 3.83 24.48
CA ILE A 47 2.20 2.39 24.77
C ILE A 47 1.11 1.69 23.94
N GLU A 48 -0.03 2.35 23.67
CA GLU A 48 -1.04 1.82 22.77
C GLU A 48 -0.60 1.84 21.31
N ALA A 49 -0.04 2.95 20.82
CA ALA A 49 0.56 3.06 19.49
C ALA A 49 1.63 1.97 19.25
N ALA A 50 2.45 1.69 20.27
CA ALA A 50 3.47 0.64 20.23
C ALA A 50 2.90 -0.77 20.04
N ARG A 51 1.70 -1.07 20.55
CA ARG A 51 1.02 -2.36 20.31
C ARG A 51 0.58 -2.52 18.86
N VAL A 52 0.17 -1.42 18.22
CA VAL A 52 -0.29 -1.41 16.81
C VAL A 52 0.89 -1.50 15.84
N LEU A 53 2.01 -0.83 16.16
CA LEU A 53 3.25 -0.85 15.37
C LEU A 53 4.19 -2.02 15.72
N ASN A 54 3.80 -2.92 16.64
CA ASN A 54 4.60 -4.05 17.09
C ASN A 54 4.81 -5.07 15.96
N GLY A 55 5.96 -5.01 15.31
CA GLY A 55 6.33 -5.84 14.17
C GLY A 55 6.93 -4.99 13.06
N ASP A 56 6.30 -3.86 12.76
CA ASP A 56 6.76 -2.88 11.75
C ASP A 56 8.08 -2.21 12.18
N VAL A 57 8.15 -1.79 13.45
CA VAL A 57 9.30 -1.09 14.03
C VAL A 57 9.61 -1.57 15.45
N MET A 58 10.88 -1.47 15.85
CA MET A 58 11.28 -1.70 17.23
C MET A 58 10.96 -0.44 18.04
N MET A 59 10.13 -0.55 19.08
CA MET A 59 9.72 0.59 19.91
C MET A 59 10.19 0.49 21.36
N GLY A 60 10.69 1.59 21.89
CA GLY A 60 11.27 1.73 23.23
C GLY A 60 10.72 2.97 23.94
N ILE A 61 10.79 2.98 25.26
CA ILE A 61 10.33 4.08 26.11
C ILE A 61 11.35 4.38 27.20
N TYR A 62 11.65 5.66 27.38
CA TYR A 62 12.41 6.21 28.51
C TYR A 62 11.49 7.12 29.34
N CYS A 63 11.49 6.94 30.66
CA CYS A 63 10.60 7.64 31.59
C CYS A 63 11.18 7.64 33.01
N GLU A 64 12.46 7.98 33.14
CA GLU A 64 13.15 8.09 34.44
C GLU A 64 13.36 9.58 34.81
N GLU A 65 13.86 9.87 36.02
CA GLU A 65 13.95 11.24 36.55
C GLU A 65 14.85 12.19 35.74
N ASP A 66 15.83 11.65 35.03
CA ASP A 66 16.79 12.36 34.18
C ASP A 66 16.34 12.49 32.70
N ALA A 67 15.11 12.09 32.36
CA ALA A 67 14.55 12.21 31.01
C ALA A 67 14.65 13.66 30.45
N THR A 68 14.57 14.67 31.32
CA THR A 68 14.77 16.09 30.98
C THR A 68 16.20 16.42 30.52
N ILE A 69 17.22 15.78 31.11
CA ILE A 69 18.63 15.94 30.72
C ILE A 69 18.87 15.27 29.36
N LEU A 70 18.30 14.07 29.17
CA LEU A 70 18.37 13.34 27.92
C LEU A 70 17.64 14.07 26.77
N SER A 71 16.51 14.73 27.08
CA SER A 71 15.78 15.62 26.16
C SER A 71 16.64 16.81 25.70
N GLN A 72 17.37 17.45 26.63
CA GLN A 72 18.30 18.54 26.31
C GLN A 72 19.45 18.06 25.42
N ASN A 73 20.02 16.88 25.70
CA ASN A 73 21.07 16.27 24.87
C ASN A 73 20.62 16.04 23.41
N TYR A 74 19.34 15.76 23.18
CA TYR A 74 18.77 15.61 21.84
C TYR A 74 18.15 16.90 21.26
N ASN A 75 18.19 18.02 21.98
CA ASN A 75 17.49 19.27 21.65
C ASN A 75 15.99 19.04 21.32
N LEU A 76 15.35 18.15 22.07
CA LEU A 76 13.98 17.68 21.83
C LEU A 76 13.10 18.00 23.05
N PRO A 77 12.07 18.86 22.93
CA PRO A 77 11.10 19.06 24.02
C PRO A 77 10.34 17.77 24.35
N LEU A 78 9.96 17.62 25.62
CA LEU A 78 9.15 16.52 26.10
C LEU A 78 7.65 16.88 26.05
N PRO A 79 6.75 15.93 25.72
CA PRO A 79 7.05 14.57 25.26
C PRO A 79 7.51 14.55 23.79
N GLY A 80 8.46 13.66 23.47
CA GLY A 80 9.08 13.63 22.15
C GLY A 80 9.56 12.25 21.73
N LEU A 81 9.71 12.05 20.43
CA LEU A 81 10.18 10.81 19.82
C LEU A 81 11.54 11.01 19.13
N VAL A 82 12.43 10.04 19.28
CA VAL A 82 13.67 9.90 18.50
C VAL A 82 13.52 8.66 17.61
N LEU A 83 13.53 8.87 16.29
CA LEU A 83 13.44 7.81 15.29
C LEU A 83 14.81 7.62 14.63
N VAL A 84 15.22 6.36 14.43
CA VAL A 84 16.46 6.00 13.75
C VAL A 84 16.14 5.00 12.64
N LYS A 85 16.34 5.43 11.39
CA LYS A 85 16.24 4.52 10.23
C LYS A 85 17.53 3.73 10.12
N SER A 86 17.45 2.41 10.07
CA SER A 86 18.63 1.60 10.31
C SER A 86 19.65 1.60 9.16
N GLU A 87 19.23 1.90 7.93
CA GLU A 87 20.10 2.02 6.75
C GLU A 87 20.99 3.27 6.80
N THR A 88 20.42 4.42 7.19
CA THR A 88 21.13 5.72 7.21
C THR A 88 21.69 6.08 8.57
N GLN A 89 21.22 5.43 9.65
CA GLN A 89 21.47 5.78 11.05
C GLN A 89 21.12 7.24 11.40
N LYS A 90 20.37 7.93 10.53
CA LYS A 90 19.97 9.33 10.72
C LYS A 90 18.90 9.40 11.80
N ARG A 91 19.16 10.20 12.83
CA ARG A 91 18.21 10.50 13.90
C ARG A 91 17.22 11.56 13.42
N HIS A 92 15.93 11.30 13.58
CA HIS A 92 14.82 12.21 13.29
C HIS A 92 14.06 12.45 14.59
N HIS A 93 13.96 13.71 15.01
CA HIS A 93 13.33 14.08 16.29
C HIS A 93 11.93 14.66 16.03
N ILE A 94 10.92 14.22 16.79
CA ILE A 94 9.52 14.66 16.64
C ILE A 94 8.99 15.06 18.02
N SER A 95 8.66 16.34 18.21
CA SER A 95 7.88 16.79 19.36
C SER A 95 6.44 16.29 19.22
N LEU A 96 5.84 15.77 20.30
CA LEU A 96 4.42 15.39 20.30
C LEU A 96 3.58 16.55 20.86
N SER A 97 2.68 17.09 20.04
CA SER A 97 1.69 18.11 20.45
C SER A 97 0.31 17.51 20.77
N GLU A 98 0.02 16.31 20.26
CA GLU A 98 -1.24 15.60 20.45
C GLU A 98 -0.99 14.19 20.99
N TYR A 99 -1.79 13.78 21.98
CA TYR A 99 -1.59 12.55 22.74
C TYR A 99 -2.62 11.47 22.41
N SER A 100 -3.03 11.37 21.14
CA SER A 100 -3.86 10.25 20.66
C SER A 100 -2.98 9.13 20.08
N PRO A 101 -3.32 7.84 20.28
CA PRO A 101 -2.58 6.73 19.66
C PRO A 101 -2.50 6.87 18.13
N GLY A 102 -3.58 7.34 17.50
CA GLY A 102 -3.64 7.58 16.05
C GLY A 102 -2.64 8.63 15.57
N HIS A 103 -2.58 9.80 16.23
CA HIS A 103 -1.64 10.87 15.87
C HIS A 103 -0.18 10.42 16.07
N ILE A 104 0.10 9.63 17.12
CA ILE A 104 1.43 9.05 17.36
C ILE A 104 1.79 8.04 16.27
N ILE A 105 0.89 7.13 15.89
CA ILE A 105 1.08 6.17 14.79
C ILE A 105 1.35 6.90 13.47
N GLU A 106 0.56 7.92 13.13
CA GLU A 106 0.72 8.68 11.90
C GLU A 106 2.05 9.45 11.91
N SER A 107 2.38 10.13 13.01
CA SER A 107 3.62 10.90 13.14
C SER A 107 4.86 10.01 13.05
N ILE A 108 4.82 8.80 13.61
CA ILE A 108 5.88 7.80 13.42
C ILE A 108 5.96 7.40 11.94
N ARG A 109 4.86 6.94 11.33
CA ARG A 109 4.84 6.52 9.92
C ARG A 109 5.33 7.62 8.97
N ARG A 110 4.94 8.86 9.21
CA ARG A 110 5.35 10.06 8.45
C ARG A 110 6.85 10.36 8.65
N GLY A 111 7.38 10.23 9.86
CA GLY A 111 8.81 10.38 10.15
C GLY A 111 9.71 9.26 9.58
N LEU A 112 9.12 8.10 9.28
CA LEU A 112 9.81 6.97 8.63
C LEU A 112 9.89 7.11 7.11
N LEU A 113 9.11 7.99 6.47
CA LEU A 113 9.22 8.28 5.03
C LEU A 113 10.52 9.02 4.72
N ASP A 114 11.17 8.66 3.61
CA ASP A 114 12.35 9.35 3.09
C ASP A 114 11.96 10.56 2.25
N VAL A 115 12.84 11.56 2.24
CA VAL A 115 12.60 12.82 1.52
C VAL A 115 12.68 12.60 0.00
N PHE A 116 13.61 11.75 -0.46
CA PHE A 116 13.74 11.34 -1.86
C PHE A 116 13.92 9.80 -1.95
N PRO A 117 12.82 9.03 -1.99
CA PRO A 117 12.84 7.57 -1.97
C PRO A 117 12.99 6.93 -3.37
N GLU A 118 13.56 5.71 -3.42
CA GLU A 118 13.25 4.77 -4.49
C GLU A 118 11.85 4.17 -4.24
N ILE A 119 10.97 4.29 -5.21
CA ILE A 119 9.60 3.77 -5.17
C ILE A 119 9.58 2.31 -5.60
N THR A 120 9.03 1.50 -4.71
CA THR A 120 8.81 0.05 -4.87
C THR A 120 7.34 -0.27 -4.60
N VAL A 121 6.92 -1.47 -4.97
CA VAL A 121 5.56 -1.95 -4.69
C VAL A 121 5.25 -1.96 -3.18
N GLY A 122 6.27 -2.12 -2.32
CA GLY A 122 6.11 -2.16 -0.87
C GLY A 122 5.92 -0.80 -0.20
N ASN A 123 6.60 0.26 -0.68
CA ASN A 123 6.57 1.58 -0.03
C ASN A 123 5.63 2.60 -0.70
N LEU A 124 5.27 2.43 -1.98
CA LEU A 124 4.36 3.33 -2.70
C LEU A 124 3.06 3.65 -1.95
N PRO A 125 2.35 2.69 -1.30
CA PRO A 125 1.10 3.00 -0.58
C PRO A 125 1.28 4.02 0.56
N ALA A 126 2.43 4.04 1.23
CA ALA A 126 2.70 4.97 2.33
C ALA A 126 2.97 6.40 1.85
N TYR A 127 3.59 6.56 0.67
CA TYR A 127 3.70 7.88 0.02
C TYR A 127 2.35 8.34 -0.56
N PHE A 128 1.57 7.40 -1.10
CA PHE A 128 0.25 7.69 -1.68
C PHE A 128 -0.77 8.20 -0.63
N GLN A 129 -0.67 7.72 0.61
CA GLN A 129 -1.46 8.22 1.74
C GLN A 129 -1.22 9.71 2.07
N ARG A 130 -0.16 10.37 1.57
CA ARG A 130 0.05 11.81 1.75
C ARG A 130 -0.94 12.68 0.96
N ALA A 131 -1.68 12.10 0.00
CA ALA A 131 -2.60 12.81 -0.91
C ALA A 131 -1.95 13.94 -1.75
N LYS A 132 -0.63 13.86 -2.00
CA LYS A 132 0.15 14.84 -2.78
C LYS A 132 0.51 14.28 -4.17
N PRO A 133 0.69 15.13 -5.20
CA PRO A 133 1.24 14.72 -6.49
C PRO A 133 2.62 14.06 -6.34
N LEU A 134 2.93 13.13 -7.24
CA LEU A 134 4.23 12.45 -7.30
C LEU A 134 5.07 13.04 -8.44
N LEU A 135 6.21 13.63 -8.11
CA LEU A 135 7.24 14.01 -9.07
C LEU A 135 8.22 12.84 -9.18
N MET A 136 8.00 11.95 -10.16
CA MET A 136 8.62 10.63 -10.23
C MET A 136 9.59 10.51 -11.41
N LEU A 137 10.87 10.25 -11.10
CA LEU A 137 11.93 10.01 -12.09
C LEU A 137 12.09 8.51 -12.39
N TYR A 138 11.80 8.08 -13.61
CA TYR A 138 12.00 6.70 -14.07
C TYR A 138 13.41 6.50 -14.63
N SER A 139 14.08 5.41 -14.25
CA SER A 139 15.46 5.09 -14.65
C SER A 139 15.64 3.59 -14.94
N ASP A 140 16.40 3.23 -15.98
CA ASP A 140 16.80 1.84 -16.25
C ASP A 140 18.05 1.45 -15.43
N GLY A 141 17.89 1.36 -14.10
CA GLY A 141 18.98 1.11 -13.16
C GLY A 141 19.26 2.30 -12.24
N PRO A 142 20.40 2.30 -11.52
CA PRO A 142 20.73 3.34 -10.54
C PRO A 142 20.88 4.71 -11.20
N LEU A 143 20.45 5.76 -10.49
CA LEU A 143 20.66 7.14 -10.92
C LEU A 143 22.14 7.51 -10.87
N GLY A 144 22.60 8.32 -11.83
CA GLY A 144 23.90 8.98 -11.73
C GLY A 144 23.87 10.09 -10.68
N GLU A 145 24.92 10.17 -9.86
CA GLU A 145 25.06 11.09 -8.71
C GLU A 145 24.60 12.53 -8.99
N ARG A 146 24.92 13.08 -10.17
CA ARG A 146 24.47 14.43 -10.56
C ARG A 146 22.95 14.57 -10.53
N VAL A 147 22.23 13.67 -11.20
CA VAL A 147 20.75 13.75 -11.29
C VAL A 147 20.11 13.42 -9.94
N ALA A 148 20.68 12.47 -9.18
CA ALA A 148 20.24 12.19 -7.81
C ALA A 148 20.43 13.41 -6.88
N GLY A 149 21.52 14.17 -7.06
CA GLY A 149 21.82 15.39 -6.29
C GLY A 149 20.96 16.60 -6.65
N GLU A 150 20.53 16.75 -7.91
CA GLU A 150 19.54 17.76 -8.31
C GLU A 150 18.15 17.40 -7.75
N MET A 151 17.69 16.15 -7.98
CA MET A 151 16.39 15.68 -7.47
C MET A 151 16.30 15.71 -5.93
N ARG A 152 17.40 15.42 -5.22
CA ARG A 152 17.45 15.54 -3.75
C ARG A 152 17.26 16.98 -3.28
N ARG A 153 17.85 17.98 -3.96
CA ARG A 153 17.64 19.38 -3.61
C ARG A 153 16.20 19.83 -3.87
N VAL A 154 15.61 19.42 -4.99
CA VAL A 154 14.15 19.61 -5.26
C VAL A 154 13.29 18.98 -4.15
N ALA A 155 13.70 17.83 -3.61
CA ALA A 155 12.99 17.14 -2.53
C ALA A 155 13.17 17.78 -1.14
N GLU A 156 14.34 18.38 -0.86
CA GLU A 156 14.70 18.94 0.44
C GLU A 156 14.39 20.45 0.56
N GLY A 157 14.15 21.13 -0.57
CA GLY A 157 13.86 22.56 -0.69
C GLY A 157 12.45 23.01 -0.26
N GLU A 158 12.12 24.27 -0.56
CA GLU A 158 10.92 24.96 -0.06
C GLU A 158 9.60 24.24 -0.44
N HIS A 159 9.53 23.69 -1.65
CA HIS A 159 8.34 23.04 -2.22
C HIS A 159 8.10 21.58 -1.77
N ARG A 160 8.87 21.07 -0.79
CA ARG A 160 8.77 19.68 -0.29
C ARG A 160 7.41 19.29 0.30
N GLU A 161 6.55 20.28 0.60
CA GLU A 161 5.19 20.06 1.08
C GLU A 161 4.12 20.17 -0.01
N ASP A 162 4.48 20.54 -1.24
CA ASP A 162 3.52 20.66 -2.34
C ASP A 162 3.38 19.31 -3.08
N PHE A 163 4.50 18.56 -3.22
CA PHE A 163 4.56 17.28 -3.92
C PHE A 163 5.55 16.29 -3.25
N VAL A 164 5.60 15.05 -3.75
CA VAL A 164 6.61 14.05 -3.36
C VAL A 164 7.60 13.83 -4.51
N ALA A 165 8.80 14.38 -4.39
CA ALA A 165 9.92 14.04 -5.26
C ALA A 165 10.41 12.62 -4.98
N CYS A 166 10.47 11.78 -6.00
CA CYS A 166 10.84 10.37 -5.87
C CYS A 166 11.38 9.80 -7.19
N TRP A 167 11.86 8.56 -7.18
CA TRP A 167 12.33 7.89 -8.41
C TRP A 167 11.96 6.41 -8.43
N LEU A 168 11.96 5.79 -9.61
CA LEU A 168 11.64 4.37 -9.80
C LEU A 168 12.71 3.71 -10.68
N ASN A 169 13.41 2.75 -10.08
CA ASN A 169 14.37 1.90 -10.78
C ASN A 169 13.64 0.76 -11.51
N LEU A 170 13.63 0.80 -12.84
CA LEU A 170 12.96 -0.17 -13.70
C LEU A 170 13.59 -1.58 -13.69
N LYS A 171 14.81 -1.72 -13.13
CA LYS A 171 15.46 -3.02 -12.91
C LYS A 171 15.05 -3.64 -11.56
N ASN A 172 14.87 -2.82 -10.52
CA ASN A 172 14.40 -3.28 -9.20
C ASN A 172 12.86 -3.47 -9.18
N THR A 173 12.13 -2.63 -9.91
CA THR A 173 10.65 -2.61 -9.98
C THR A 173 10.18 -2.77 -11.44
N PRO A 174 10.26 -3.98 -12.05
CA PRO A 174 9.98 -4.18 -13.48
C PRO A 174 8.54 -3.86 -13.91
N VAL A 175 7.59 -3.81 -12.96
CA VAL A 175 6.20 -3.39 -13.24
C VAL A 175 6.11 -1.95 -13.74
N GLY A 176 7.11 -1.10 -13.46
CA GLY A 176 7.19 0.26 -14.01
C GLY A 176 7.24 0.30 -15.54
N TRP A 177 7.80 -0.73 -16.21
CA TRP A 177 7.72 -0.85 -17.67
C TRP A 177 6.28 -1.05 -18.17
N GLY A 178 5.42 -1.66 -17.37
CA GLY A 178 3.98 -1.76 -17.65
C GLY A 178 3.29 -0.40 -17.50
N ILE A 179 3.60 0.33 -16.42
CA ILE A 179 3.05 1.67 -16.15
C ILE A 179 3.40 2.65 -17.29
N LEU A 180 4.67 2.71 -17.70
CA LEU A 180 5.10 3.57 -18.82
C LEU A 180 4.43 3.19 -20.15
N LYS A 181 4.13 1.90 -20.39
CA LYS A 181 3.37 1.46 -21.57
C LYS A 181 1.89 1.82 -21.49
N THR A 182 1.31 1.88 -20.30
CA THR A 182 -0.05 2.42 -20.10
C THR A 182 -0.09 3.93 -20.37
N TYR A 183 0.96 4.67 -19.99
CA TYR A 183 1.01 6.14 -20.18
C TYR A 183 1.30 6.53 -21.64
N PHE A 184 2.22 5.85 -22.33
CA PHE A 184 2.76 6.29 -23.63
C PHE A 184 2.61 5.25 -24.76
N GLY A 185 2.02 4.09 -24.50
CA GLY A 185 1.87 3.04 -25.50
C GLY A 185 3.20 2.41 -25.91
N SER A 186 3.53 2.49 -27.21
CA SER A 186 4.82 2.07 -27.76
C SER A 186 5.06 2.79 -29.11
N PRO A 187 6.28 3.31 -29.41
CA PRO A 187 7.51 3.23 -28.62
C PRO A 187 7.44 4.02 -27.30
N LEU A 188 8.30 3.67 -26.35
CA LEU A 188 8.43 4.40 -25.08
C LEU A 188 9.34 5.63 -25.23
N PRO A 189 9.13 6.69 -24.42
CA PRO A 189 10.08 7.80 -24.32
C PRO A 189 11.49 7.33 -23.90
N PRO A 190 12.54 8.11 -24.21
CA PRO A 190 13.89 7.84 -23.71
C PRO A 190 13.96 7.98 -22.18
N LEU A 191 14.95 7.32 -21.57
CA LEU A 191 15.23 7.34 -20.13
C LEU A 191 16.54 8.08 -19.85
N PRO A 192 16.70 8.73 -18.68
CA PRO A 192 15.73 8.83 -17.59
C PRO A 192 14.57 9.79 -17.91
N LEU A 193 13.38 9.48 -17.40
CA LEU A 193 12.13 10.17 -17.72
C LEU A 193 11.48 10.72 -16.44
N LEU A 194 11.37 12.05 -16.33
CA LEU A 194 10.74 12.71 -15.20
C LEU A 194 9.25 12.99 -15.50
N LEU A 195 8.37 12.52 -14.63
CA LEU A 195 6.92 12.70 -14.73
C LEU A 195 6.35 13.41 -13.50
N TRP A 196 5.31 14.21 -13.71
CA TRP A 196 4.42 14.67 -12.65
C TRP A 196 3.12 13.88 -12.75
N ILE A 197 2.71 13.26 -11.65
CA ILE A 197 1.58 12.32 -11.60
C ILE A 197 0.63 12.78 -10.50
N ASN A 198 -0.53 13.30 -10.89
CA ASN A 198 -1.58 13.72 -9.96
C ASN A 198 -2.78 12.76 -10.03
N LEU A 199 -2.67 11.68 -9.26
CA LEU A 199 -3.72 10.66 -9.12
C LEU A 199 -4.95 11.14 -8.32
N HIS A 200 -4.84 12.25 -7.58
CA HIS A 200 -5.94 12.76 -6.76
C HIS A 200 -6.83 13.76 -7.53
N SER A 201 -6.27 14.47 -8.51
CA SER A 201 -7.02 15.33 -9.45
C SER A 201 -7.32 14.61 -10.77
N GLY A 202 -7.89 13.40 -10.71
CA GLY A 202 -8.40 12.70 -11.90
C GLY A 202 -7.36 11.96 -12.75
N GLY A 203 -6.15 11.73 -12.25
CA GLY A 203 -5.17 10.85 -12.90
C GLY A 203 -4.29 11.52 -13.96
N GLU A 204 -4.08 12.83 -13.85
CA GLU A 204 -3.27 13.59 -14.79
C GLU A 204 -1.79 13.20 -14.74
N VAL A 205 -1.17 13.03 -15.92
CA VAL A 205 0.26 12.76 -16.08
C VAL A 205 0.87 13.79 -17.03
N PHE A 206 1.88 14.52 -16.56
CA PHE A 206 2.65 15.48 -17.35
C PHE A 206 4.10 15.01 -17.48
N VAL A 207 4.71 15.29 -18.64
CA VAL A 207 6.07 14.85 -18.98
C VAL A 207 7.02 16.04 -18.90
N PHE A 208 8.17 15.88 -18.22
CA PHE A 208 9.20 16.92 -18.21
C PHE A 208 9.79 17.10 -19.62
N PRO A 209 9.96 18.35 -20.12
CA PRO A 209 10.43 18.60 -21.47
C PRO A 209 11.87 18.09 -21.71
N SER A 210 12.03 17.20 -22.69
CA SER A 210 13.30 16.50 -22.98
C SER A 210 14.41 17.38 -23.59
N ASP A 211 14.09 18.63 -23.93
CA ASP A 211 15.03 19.68 -24.34
C ASP A 211 15.72 20.37 -23.14
N ARG A 212 15.14 20.28 -21.94
CA ARG A 212 15.65 20.92 -20.72
C ARG A 212 16.56 19.99 -19.93
N SER A 213 17.41 20.57 -19.10
CA SER A 213 18.27 19.79 -18.20
C SER A 213 17.48 19.33 -16.96
N LEU A 214 17.81 18.16 -16.42
CA LEU A 214 17.32 17.73 -15.10
C LEU A 214 18.09 18.47 -14.00
N SER A 215 17.89 19.79 -13.92
CA SER A 215 18.43 20.65 -12.85
C SER A 215 17.31 21.11 -11.92
N GLU A 216 17.66 21.36 -10.66
CA GLU A 216 16.74 21.92 -9.66
C GLU A 216 15.94 23.14 -10.14
N PRO A 217 16.55 24.21 -10.70
CA PRO A 217 15.79 25.37 -11.17
C PRO A 217 14.93 25.07 -12.41
N ASP A 218 15.37 24.22 -13.35
CA ASP A 218 14.56 23.84 -14.52
C ASP A 218 13.31 23.06 -14.10
N ILE A 219 13.47 22.16 -13.12
CA ILE A 219 12.38 21.32 -12.57
C ILE A 219 11.38 22.18 -11.79
N LEU A 220 11.84 23.05 -10.89
CA LEU A 220 10.95 23.94 -10.13
C LEU A 220 10.25 24.98 -11.02
N ALA A 221 10.91 25.47 -12.08
CA ALA A 221 10.30 26.34 -13.08
C ALA A 221 9.27 25.61 -13.96
N TRP A 222 9.36 24.28 -14.10
CA TRP A 222 8.34 23.46 -14.76
C TRP A 222 7.16 23.17 -13.84
N VAL A 223 7.38 22.78 -12.58
CA VAL A 223 6.28 22.55 -11.60
C VAL A 223 5.39 23.79 -11.48
N LYS A 224 5.97 24.99 -11.40
CA LYS A 224 5.23 26.27 -11.35
C LYS A 224 4.42 26.59 -12.62
N LYS A 225 4.66 25.90 -13.74
CA LYS A 225 3.84 25.95 -14.96
C LYS A 225 2.72 24.92 -14.99
N LEU A 226 2.89 23.79 -14.30
CA LEU A 226 1.82 22.83 -14.06
C LEU A 226 0.78 23.45 -13.12
N GLU A 227 1.23 24.05 -12.03
CA GLU A 227 0.40 24.75 -11.03
C GLU A 227 -0.37 25.95 -11.62
N SER A 228 0.19 26.63 -12.62
CA SER A 228 -0.49 27.73 -13.32
C SER A 228 -1.35 27.28 -14.52
N GLY A 229 -1.43 25.97 -14.79
CA GLY A 229 -2.22 25.40 -15.88
C GLY A 229 -1.69 25.73 -17.29
N GLN A 230 -0.39 26.02 -17.42
CA GLN A 230 0.22 26.51 -18.66
C GLN A 230 0.88 25.44 -19.54
N GLU A 231 1.27 24.28 -18.97
CA GLU A 231 1.93 23.21 -19.71
C GLU A 231 0.90 22.14 -20.16
N ALA A 232 1.09 21.52 -21.33
CA ALA A 232 0.13 20.59 -21.92
C ALA A 232 0.10 19.22 -21.24
N LEU A 233 -1.10 18.66 -21.06
CA LEU A 233 -1.33 17.33 -20.48
C LEU A 233 -0.70 16.22 -21.34
N GLY A 234 0.13 15.38 -20.73
CA GLY A 234 0.86 14.31 -21.44
C GLY A 234 0.04 13.03 -21.61
N ALA A 235 -0.66 12.61 -20.55
CA ALA A 235 -1.62 11.52 -20.56
C ALA A 235 -2.64 11.68 -19.42
N THR A 236 -3.78 11.00 -19.51
CA THR A 236 -4.76 10.87 -18.43
C THR A 236 -4.93 9.39 -18.10
N LEU A 237 -4.86 9.04 -16.82
CA LEU A 237 -5.23 7.71 -16.36
C LEU A 237 -6.74 7.58 -16.30
N SER A 238 -7.28 6.62 -17.04
CA SER A 238 -8.69 6.24 -16.93
C SER A 238 -9.00 5.78 -15.50
N GLY A 239 -10.12 6.25 -14.96
CA GLY A 239 -10.66 5.82 -13.68
C GLY A 239 -11.27 4.41 -13.74
N GLU A 240 -10.53 3.44 -14.28
CA GLU A 240 -10.94 2.04 -14.29
C GLU A 240 -11.01 1.49 -12.86
N GLU A 241 -12.05 0.70 -12.60
CA GLU A 241 -12.28 0.11 -11.28
C GLU A 241 -11.15 -0.88 -10.96
N TRP A 242 -10.38 -0.60 -9.90
CA TRP A 242 -9.21 -1.39 -9.50
C TRP A 242 -9.60 -2.81 -9.04
N ARG A 243 -9.69 -3.72 -10.02
CA ARG A 243 -10.03 -5.14 -9.82
C ARG A 243 -8.79 -6.03 -10.00
N PRO A 244 -8.69 -7.16 -9.28
CA PRO A 244 -7.64 -8.15 -9.51
C PRO A 244 -7.64 -8.67 -10.95
N ARG A 245 -6.47 -8.71 -11.60
CA ARG A 245 -6.31 -9.01 -13.04
C ARG A 245 -6.97 -10.33 -13.51
N LEU A 246 -7.15 -11.28 -12.61
CA LEU A 246 -8.01 -12.46 -12.78
C LEU A 246 -8.81 -12.66 -11.50
N PRO A 247 -10.06 -13.18 -11.54
CA PRO A 247 -10.85 -13.50 -10.35
C PRO A 247 -10.14 -14.42 -9.35
N ALA A 248 -9.21 -15.25 -9.83
CA ALA A 248 -8.38 -16.12 -8.98
C ALA A 248 -7.43 -15.36 -8.03
N TYR A 249 -7.06 -14.11 -8.36
CA TYR A 249 -6.24 -13.23 -7.52
C TYR A 249 -7.07 -12.34 -6.58
N ASP A 250 -8.40 -12.51 -6.55
CA ASP A 250 -9.25 -11.83 -5.58
C ASP A 250 -9.20 -12.56 -4.22
N PHE A 251 -8.09 -12.35 -3.51
CA PHE A 251 -7.88 -12.88 -2.16
C PHE A 251 -8.86 -12.28 -1.15
N LEU A 252 -9.36 -11.06 -1.39
CA LEU A 252 -10.34 -10.41 -0.51
C LEU A 252 -11.70 -11.10 -0.60
N ARG A 253 -12.19 -11.44 -1.81
CA ARG A 253 -13.40 -12.27 -1.98
C ARG A 253 -13.25 -13.69 -1.44
N LYS A 254 -12.02 -14.21 -1.34
CA LYS A 254 -11.72 -15.52 -0.70
C LYS A 254 -11.61 -15.46 0.82
N MET A 255 -11.36 -14.27 1.39
CA MET A 255 -11.33 -14.03 2.85
C MET A 255 -12.61 -13.37 3.37
N ALA A 256 -13.51 -12.95 2.49
CA ALA A 256 -14.88 -12.60 2.85
C ALA A 256 -15.52 -13.79 3.58
N PRO A 257 -16.22 -13.58 4.70
CA PRO A 257 -16.77 -14.67 5.49
C PRO A 257 -17.84 -15.40 4.67
N THR A 258 -17.51 -16.61 4.23
CA THR A 258 -18.53 -17.59 3.85
C THR A 258 -19.37 -17.84 5.10
N LEU A 259 -20.56 -17.25 5.16
CA LEU A 259 -21.56 -17.62 6.15
C LEU A 259 -21.71 -19.14 6.07
N PRO A 260 -21.41 -19.88 7.15
CA PRO A 260 -21.41 -21.33 7.07
C PRO A 260 -22.85 -21.80 6.83
N GLU A 261 -23.08 -22.44 5.69
CA GLU A 261 -24.32 -23.15 5.38
C GLU A 261 -24.41 -24.40 6.28
N PHE A 262 -24.64 -24.17 7.57
CA PHE A 262 -25.12 -25.17 8.50
C PHE A 262 -26.54 -25.57 8.09
N THR A 263 -26.61 -26.43 7.08
CA THR A 263 -27.77 -27.26 6.79
C THR A 263 -27.96 -28.20 7.98
N ILE A 264 -28.67 -27.70 9.00
CA ILE A 264 -29.08 -28.50 10.14
C ILE A 264 -30.05 -29.56 9.60
N TYR A 265 -29.54 -30.76 9.37
CA TYR A 265 -30.34 -31.96 9.14
C TYR A 265 -31.07 -32.29 10.45
N SER A 266 -32.15 -31.56 10.73
CA SER A 266 -33.05 -31.75 11.86
C SER A 266 -33.79 -33.07 11.73
N GLY A 267 -33.11 -34.17 12.07
CA GLY A 267 -33.69 -35.50 12.13
C GLY A 267 -34.75 -35.58 13.24
N GLY A 268 -36.00 -35.75 12.84
CA GLY A 268 -37.08 -36.32 13.65
C GLY A 268 -37.49 -35.58 14.93
N SER A 269 -38.51 -34.73 14.82
CA SER A 269 -39.47 -34.51 15.91
C SER A 269 -40.84 -34.96 15.39
N ILE A 270 -41.33 -36.15 15.77
CA ILE A 270 -42.06 -36.42 17.02
C ILE A 270 -43.32 -35.53 17.13
N ARG A 271 -44.48 -36.18 16.95
CA ARG A 271 -45.79 -35.57 17.23
C ARG A 271 -45.97 -35.42 18.74
N SER A 272 -46.49 -34.28 19.17
CA SER A 272 -47.42 -34.23 20.30
C SER A 272 -48.43 -33.10 20.09
N HIS A 273 -49.69 -33.35 20.45
CA HIS A 273 -50.76 -32.34 20.43
C HIS A 273 -50.75 -31.52 21.72
N ARG A 274 -51.30 -30.30 21.66
CA ARG A 274 -52.02 -29.72 22.80
C ARG A 274 -53.16 -28.79 22.33
N GLU A 275 -54.22 -28.73 23.11
CA GLU A 275 -55.46 -27.95 22.95
C GLU A 275 -55.21 -26.46 22.61
N GLU A 276 -55.90 -25.86 21.63
CA GLU A 276 -57.29 -25.34 21.63
C GLU A 276 -57.56 -24.18 22.62
N LEU A 277 -57.81 -22.97 22.08
CA LEU A 277 -59.04 -22.15 22.32
C LEU A 277 -58.92 -20.73 21.73
N GLU A 278 -59.75 -20.40 20.72
CA GLU A 278 -60.28 -19.07 20.33
C GLU A 278 -61.02 -19.26 18.97
N VAL A 279 -62.34 -19.47 18.90
CA VAL A 279 -63.51 -18.61 19.25
C VAL A 279 -63.90 -17.58 18.16
N SER A 280 -64.66 -18.10 17.18
CA SER A 280 -65.85 -17.47 16.54
C SER A 280 -65.71 -16.38 15.45
N GLY A 281 -66.52 -16.53 14.39
CA GLY A 281 -66.73 -15.59 13.28
C GLY A 281 -65.79 -15.82 12.07
N GLY A 282 -66.23 -16.22 10.87
CA GLY A 282 -67.56 -16.27 10.26
C GLY A 282 -67.79 -15.04 9.36
N ASN A 283 -68.15 -15.15 8.07
CA ASN A 283 -68.56 -16.33 7.29
C ASN A 283 -68.59 -16.01 5.76
N GLN A 284 -68.03 -16.87 4.88
CA GLN A 284 -68.34 -17.05 3.42
C GLN A 284 -68.30 -15.82 2.44
N ALA A 285 -68.06 -15.93 1.12
CA ALA A 285 -67.96 -17.08 0.21
C ALA A 285 -67.16 -16.80 -1.11
N ARG A 286 -66.77 -17.88 -1.81
CA ARG A 286 -66.69 -18.06 -3.30
C ARG A 286 -65.75 -17.18 -4.18
N ALA A 287 -64.71 -17.84 -4.70
CA ALA A 287 -64.36 -17.77 -6.14
C ALA A 287 -65.32 -18.68 -6.96
N PRO A 288 -65.33 -18.74 -8.33
CA PRO A 288 -64.21 -19.36 -9.09
C PRO A 288 -64.00 -19.00 -10.60
N THR A 289 -62.81 -19.33 -11.15
CA THR A 289 -62.55 -19.76 -12.57
C THR A 289 -62.76 -18.75 -13.74
N LYS A 290 -62.23 -18.92 -14.98
CA LYS A 290 -61.49 -20.02 -15.67
C LYS A 290 -60.69 -19.53 -16.92
N LYS A 291 -59.79 -20.41 -17.40
CA LYS A 291 -59.35 -20.62 -18.83
C LYS A 291 -58.37 -19.67 -19.54
N GLU A 292 -57.10 -20.10 -19.53
CA GLU A 292 -56.24 -20.50 -20.69
C GLU A 292 -56.95 -21.14 -21.92
N PRO A 293 -56.26 -21.44 -23.05
CA PRO A 293 -54.80 -21.36 -23.35
C PRO A 293 -54.53 -20.38 -24.55
N THR A 294 -53.62 -20.50 -25.54
CA THR A 294 -52.67 -21.52 -26.12
C THR A 294 -51.67 -20.75 -27.05
N GLU A 295 -50.56 -21.23 -27.64
CA GLU A 295 -49.80 -22.51 -27.65
C GLU A 295 -48.34 -22.27 -28.14
N GLY A 296 -47.39 -23.18 -27.82
CA GLY A 296 -46.23 -23.51 -28.67
C GLY A 296 -44.98 -22.60 -28.63
N GLY A 297 -43.75 -23.13 -28.50
CA GLY A 297 -43.31 -24.52 -28.32
C GLY A 297 -41.85 -24.61 -27.85
N ALA A 298 -41.43 -25.78 -27.37
CA ALA A 298 -40.14 -25.98 -26.70
C ALA A 298 -39.12 -26.79 -27.52
N THR A 299 -37.84 -26.65 -27.18
CA THR A 299 -36.82 -27.70 -27.32
C THR A 299 -35.95 -27.71 -26.08
N GLU A 300 -35.99 -28.81 -25.34
CA GLU A 300 -35.00 -29.12 -24.28
C GLU A 300 -33.72 -29.67 -24.91
N ALA A 301 -32.59 -29.52 -24.23
CA ALA A 301 -31.34 -30.23 -24.53
C ALA A 301 -30.64 -30.53 -23.20
N GLU A 302 -30.12 -31.75 -23.05
CA GLU A 302 -29.76 -32.32 -21.75
C GLU A 302 -28.41 -31.86 -21.21
N ALA A 303 -28.28 -31.85 -19.88
CA ALA A 303 -27.06 -31.49 -19.18
C ALA A 303 -26.30 -32.75 -18.70
N GLU A 304 -25.33 -33.22 -19.50
CA GLU A 304 -24.41 -34.26 -19.05
C GLU A 304 -23.46 -33.75 -17.95
N LYS A 305 -23.21 -34.59 -16.94
CA LYS A 305 -22.33 -34.30 -15.80
C LYS A 305 -21.03 -35.08 -15.92
N GLU A 306 -19.95 -34.47 -16.39
CA GLU A 306 -18.61 -35.03 -16.20
C GLU A 306 -18.13 -34.88 -14.74
N PRO A 307 -17.45 -35.89 -14.16
CA PRO A 307 -16.84 -35.78 -12.84
C PRO A 307 -15.54 -34.97 -12.88
N PRO A 308 -15.18 -34.23 -11.81
CA PRO A 308 -13.99 -33.40 -11.79
C PRO A 308 -12.70 -34.24 -11.81
N ARG A 309 -12.01 -34.27 -12.96
CA ARG A 309 -10.63 -34.80 -13.04
C ARG A 309 -9.68 -33.87 -12.29
N GLY A 310 -8.92 -34.42 -11.34
CA GLY A 310 -7.96 -33.66 -10.54
C GLY A 310 -6.86 -33.03 -11.39
N GLY A 311 -6.70 -31.70 -11.29
CA GLY A 311 -5.63 -30.96 -11.96
C GLY A 311 -4.31 -31.01 -11.18
N ASP A 312 -3.27 -31.57 -11.80
CA ASP A 312 -1.92 -31.67 -11.21
C ASP A 312 -1.26 -30.28 -11.07
N LEU A 313 -0.79 -29.95 -9.87
CA LEU A 313 -0.19 -28.64 -9.55
C LEU A 313 1.29 -28.58 -9.95
N ARG A 314 1.59 -28.69 -11.25
CA ARG A 314 2.96 -28.67 -11.78
C ARG A 314 3.15 -27.79 -13.02
N GLY A 315 4.01 -26.77 -12.88
CA GLY A 315 4.82 -26.26 -13.99
C GLY A 315 4.31 -25.03 -14.74
N THR A 316 4.23 -23.86 -14.09
CA THR A 316 4.14 -22.57 -14.79
C THR A 316 5.49 -22.15 -15.38
N ALA A 317 5.84 -22.73 -16.53
CA ALA A 317 6.96 -22.30 -17.38
C ALA A 317 6.47 -22.19 -18.85
N PRO A 318 6.77 -21.11 -19.59
CA PRO A 318 6.27 -20.96 -20.96
C PRO A 318 6.84 -22.03 -21.90
N ARG A 319 5.96 -22.81 -22.54
CA ARG A 319 6.34 -23.71 -23.63
C ARG A 319 6.52 -22.90 -24.92
N LEU A 320 7.77 -22.61 -25.28
CA LEU A 320 8.11 -22.13 -26.63
C LEU A 320 7.77 -23.23 -27.66
N GLY A 321 6.89 -22.93 -28.61
CA GLY A 321 6.51 -23.85 -29.68
C GLY A 321 7.63 -24.00 -30.71
N ALA A 322 8.04 -25.23 -31.02
CA ALA A 322 9.17 -25.51 -31.90
C ALA A 322 8.85 -26.56 -32.99
N ARG A 323 8.47 -26.07 -34.18
CA ARG A 323 8.50 -26.73 -35.51
C ARG A 323 8.00 -25.70 -36.54
N GLU A 324 8.43 -25.64 -37.79
CA GLU A 324 9.23 -26.54 -38.65
C GLU A 324 10.33 -25.73 -39.42
N LYS A 325 11.24 -26.24 -40.27
CA LYS A 325 11.64 -27.59 -40.75
C LYS A 325 13.13 -27.52 -41.17
N GLN A 326 13.79 -28.66 -41.35
CA GLN A 326 15.17 -28.70 -41.87
C GLN A 326 15.24 -28.57 -43.40
N THR A 327 16.23 -27.83 -43.91
CA THR A 327 16.90 -28.13 -45.18
C THR A 327 18.42 -28.08 -44.98
N LYS A 328 19.09 -29.21 -45.17
CA LYS A 328 20.56 -29.31 -45.12
C LYS A 328 21.17 -28.82 -46.44
N ARG A 329 22.35 -28.19 -46.37
CA ARG A 329 23.43 -28.36 -47.35
C ARG A 329 24.78 -27.97 -46.72
N HIS A 330 25.73 -28.89 -46.71
CA HIS A 330 27.15 -28.57 -46.56
C HIS A 330 27.69 -28.14 -47.93
N VAL A 331 28.62 -27.19 -47.93
CA VAL A 331 29.81 -27.18 -48.79
C VAL A 331 30.96 -26.64 -47.92
N GLU A 332 32.15 -27.19 -48.07
CA GLU A 332 33.38 -26.76 -47.38
C GLU A 332 34.16 -25.77 -48.25
N LEU A 333 34.73 -24.73 -47.63
CA LEU A 333 36.09 -24.19 -47.86
C LEU A 333 36.38 -23.00 -46.93
#